data_AF-A0A840L4Y8-F1
#
_entry.id   AF-A0A840L4Y8-F1
#
_cell.length_a   1.000
_cell.length_b   1.000
_cell.length_c   1.000
_cell.angle_alpha   90.00
_cell.angle_beta   90.00
_cell.angle_gamma   90.00
#
_symmetry.space_group_name_H-M   'P 1'
#
loop_
_entity.id
_entity.type
_entity.pdbx_description
1 polymer ?
#
loop_
_entity_poly.entity_id
_entity_poly.type
_entity_poly.pdbx_seq_one_letter_code
_entity_poly.pdbx_strand_id
1 'polypeptide(L)'
;MRSVCPSPLATIAALSASLLLLACGGGGGDAGTPKFGPEPAPAPAPAPSPLPPASLQPSSVYAQQCAPENSLAPQASRVGSLSVEKQWMRSYFDEAYLWRDEVPVVNPAEASYSNAGNVQASLEAYFDALLTPARTASGAQRDRFSFTLPTAKWDQETRAGVDAGFGIEWTMGSRTPPRQIRIAAVAANSPASRAGLMRGDTLATVNGVSADTNDSAGLVTLNDALSPDAVGKSFVFSFTRGNGLGQAINTSLLSAEVEKVPVPLSQVLTGMDGKRVGYMVFNDHIAKGEAQLIAAINSFQQAGVSDLVVDLRYNGGGLLFMASELAYMVAGSAQTANKIFETSRYNSRRQKDNFSYAFFNQSCLLDANYKCTLEQPLPSLNLKRVYVLAQSGTCSASEAFINGLRGVDVEVILIGGKTCGKPYGFVAKDNCGMSYFPIEFGGVNAKGFGDYSDGFVPAGSGPTGVPGCLVADDLGNALGAPQEAMLAAALQHRINGVCPPQLAKGFSVKRSAEGGVPLELKRSPVRSNAFHLPR
;
A
#
# COMPACT_ATOMS: atom_id res chain seq x y z
N MET A 1 -13.08 48.55 -44.93
CA MET A 1 -13.88 49.37 -45.88
C MET A 1 -15.09 48.55 -46.32
N ARG A 2 -16.30 49.09 -46.02
CA ARG A 2 -17.64 48.96 -46.66
C ARG A 2 -18.10 47.57 -47.18
N SER A 3 -19.13 46.92 -46.61
CA SER A 3 -20.61 47.16 -46.78
C SER A 3 -21.12 46.67 -48.16
N VAL A 4 -22.26 46.00 -48.42
CA VAL A 4 -23.54 45.73 -47.71
C VAL A 4 -24.39 44.72 -48.54
N CYS A 5 -25.31 44.01 -47.84
CA CYS A 5 -26.60 43.29 -48.14
C CYS A 5 -27.36 43.48 -49.49
N PRO A 6 -28.47 42.74 -49.83
CA PRO A 6 -29.58 42.31 -48.94
C PRO A 6 -30.36 40.97 -49.21
N SER A 7 -31.23 40.65 -48.25
CA SER A 7 -32.33 39.63 -48.20
C SER A 7 -33.55 39.98 -49.10
N PRO A 8 -34.64 39.15 -49.21
CA PRO A 8 -35.72 39.18 -48.19
C PRO A 8 -36.59 37.89 -47.96
N LEU A 9 -37.16 37.82 -46.74
CA LEU A 9 -38.52 37.44 -46.26
C LEU A 9 -39.39 36.37 -46.96
N ALA A 10 -40.01 35.47 -46.16
CA ALA A 10 -41.44 35.52 -45.81
C ALA A 10 -41.90 34.43 -44.81
N THR A 11 -42.73 34.85 -43.87
CA THR A 11 -43.38 34.16 -42.74
C THR A 11 -44.90 33.96 -43.03
N ILE A 12 -45.58 33.01 -42.35
CA ILE A 12 -47.02 32.93 -41.92
C ILE A 12 -47.28 31.43 -41.59
N ALA A 13 -47.61 30.92 -40.39
CA ALA A 13 -48.56 31.24 -39.30
C ALA A 13 -49.97 30.58 -39.42
N ALA A 14 -50.27 29.61 -38.54
CA ALA A 14 -51.59 29.21 -37.98
C ALA A 14 -51.33 28.04 -36.98
N LEU A 15 -51.42 28.13 -35.65
CA LEU A 15 -52.47 28.49 -34.67
C LEU A 15 -53.65 27.51 -34.57
N SER A 16 -53.72 26.75 -33.46
CA SER A 16 -54.89 26.14 -32.78
C SER A 16 -54.39 25.36 -31.54
N ALA A 17 -54.38 25.94 -30.34
CA ALA A 17 -55.47 25.98 -29.36
C ALA A 17 -55.45 24.81 -28.34
N SER A 18 -54.83 25.16 -27.21
CA SER A 18 -54.87 24.66 -25.83
C SER A 18 -56.08 23.85 -25.33
N LEU A 19 -55.80 22.85 -24.49
CA LEU A 19 -56.55 22.61 -23.25
C LEU A 19 -55.66 21.96 -22.18
N LEU A 20 -55.66 22.62 -21.02
CA LEU A 20 -54.93 22.31 -19.79
C LEU A 20 -55.53 21.12 -19.05
N LEU A 21 -54.68 20.30 -18.41
CA LEU A 21 -54.96 19.70 -17.10
C LEU A 21 -53.62 19.50 -16.34
N LEU A 22 -53.60 19.98 -15.11
CA LEU A 22 -52.49 19.97 -14.15
C LEU A 22 -52.22 18.57 -13.58
N ALA A 23 -50.94 18.19 -13.41
CA ALA A 23 -50.45 17.46 -12.24
C ALA A 23 -48.90 17.48 -12.16
N CYS A 24 -48.38 17.69 -10.96
CA CYS A 24 -46.96 17.68 -10.60
C CYS A 24 -46.33 16.29 -10.71
N GLY A 25 -45.00 16.23 -10.91
CA GLY A 25 -44.20 15.03 -10.61
C GLY A 25 -42.84 15.01 -11.28
N GLY A 26 -41.82 15.56 -10.60
CA GLY A 26 -40.42 15.43 -10.99
C GLY A 26 -39.75 14.15 -10.47
N GLY A 27 -38.55 13.88 -10.98
CA GLY A 27 -37.64 12.81 -10.57
C GLY A 27 -37.00 12.19 -11.82
N GLY A 28 -35.79 12.54 -12.24
CA GLY A 28 -34.57 12.60 -11.41
C GLY A 28 -33.85 11.27 -11.63
N GLY A 29 -33.09 11.18 -12.72
CA GLY A 29 -32.37 9.96 -13.08
C GLY A 29 -31.18 9.74 -12.15
N ASP A 30 -31.11 8.56 -11.55
CA ASP A 30 -29.94 8.11 -10.79
C ASP A 30 -28.76 7.87 -11.74
N ALA A 31 -27.69 8.64 -11.53
CA ALA A 31 -26.41 8.46 -12.20
C ALA A 31 -25.34 8.02 -11.18
N GLY A 32 -24.85 6.79 -11.37
CA GLY A 32 -23.45 6.44 -11.10
C GLY A 32 -23.08 5.94 -9.70
N THR A 33 -23.41 4.70 -9.38
CA THR A 33 -22.64 3.90 -8.41
C THR A 33 -21.26 3.54 -9.00
N PRO A 34 -20.13 3.78 -8.32
CA PRO A 34 -18.83 3.29 -8.78
C PRO A 34 -18.79 1.75 -8.61
N LYS A 35 -18.77 1.01 -9.73
CA LYS A 35 -18.59 -0.45 -9.71
C LYS A 35 -17.11 -0.78 -9.50
N PHE A 36 -16.73 -1.10 -8.27
CA PHE A 36 -15.50 -1.83 -7.96
C PHE A 36 -15.89 -3.23 -7.50
N GLY A 37 -15.58 -4.25 -8.31
CA GLY A 37 -15.89 -5.67 -8.06
C GLY A 37 -16.72 -6.32 -9.19
N PRO A 38 -16.66 -7.67 -9.34
CA PRO A 38 -17.50 -8.40 -10.27
C PRO A 38 -18.97 -8.35 -9.84
N GLU A 39 -19.87 -8.34 -10.82
CA GLU A 39 -21.32 -8.31 -10.60
C GLU A 39 -21.78 -9.57 -9.82
N PRO A 40 -22.42 -9.42 -8.64
CA PRO A 40 -22.91 -10.58 -7.90
C PRO A 40 -24.09 -11.23 -8.63
N ALA A 41 -24.18 -12.55 -8.56
CA ALA A 41 -25.37 -13.31 -8.96
C ALA A 41 -26.62 -12.77 -8.22
N PRO A 42 -27.82 -12.82 -8.82
CA PRO A 42 -29.02 -12.22 -8.24
C PRO A 42 -29.33 -12.80 -6.85
N ALA A 43 -29.28 -11.93 -5.85
CA ALA A 43 -29.59 -12.27 -4.47
C ALA A 43 -31.11 -12.41 -4.26
N PRO A 44 -31.56 -13.27 -3.31
CA PRO A 44 -32.95 -13.30 -2.87
C PRO A 44 -33.36 -11.92 -2.28
N ALA A 45 -34.66 -11.60 -2.39
CA ALA A 45 -35.23 -10.30 -2.03
C ALA A 45 -34.77 -9.78 -0.65
N PRO A 46 -34.48 -8.47 -0.51
CA PRO A 46 -33.95 -7.92 0.72
C PRO A 46 -35.00 -7.96 1.84
N ALA A 47 -34.57 -8.38 3.03
CA ALA A 47 -35.28 -8.13 4.28
C ALA A 47 -35.46 -6.61 4.47
N PRO A 48 -36.52 -6.13 5.15
CA PRO A 48 -36.78 -4.70 5.31
C PRO A 48 -35.58 -3.98 5.90
N SER A 49 -35.09 -2.96 5.18
CA SER A 49 -34.02 -2.09 5.64
C SER A 49 -34.41 -1.48 7.00
N PRO A 50 -33.54 -1.53 8.02
CA PRO A 50 -33.74 -0.71 9.20
C PRO A 50 -33.76 0.77 8.77
N LEU A 51 -34.61 1.56 9.43
CA LEU A 51 -34.79 3.00 9.20
C LEU A 51 -33.46 3.71 8.92
N PRO A 52 -33.42 4.71 8.02
CA PRO A 52 -32.22 5.52 7.85
C PRO A 52 -31.81 6.06 9.23
N PRO A 53 -30.52 5.95 9.62
CA PRO A 53 -30.09 6.49 10.89
C PRO A 53 -30.50 7.96 10.96
N ALA A 54 -30.90 8.42 12.16
CA ALA A 54 -31.03 9.84 12.44
C ALA A 54 -29.81 10.55 11.83
N SER A 55 -30.03 11.63 11.07
CA SER A 55 -28.97 12.28 10.31
C SER A 55 -27.74 12.50 11.19
N LEU A 56 -26.66 11.78 10.89
CA LEU A 56 -25.41 11.88 11.64
C LEU A 56 -24.96 13.34 11.62
N GLN A 57 -24.58 13.88 12.78
CA GLN A 57 -23.96 15.20 12.82
C GLN A 57 -22.58 15.15 12.14
N PRO A 58 -22.12 16.24 11.51
CA PRO A 58 -20.78 16.28 10.93
C PRO A 58 -19.70 15.92 11.95
N SER A 59 -18.66 15.22 11.53
CA SER A 59 -17.55 14.80 12.41
C SER A 59 -16.91 16.01 13.11
N SER A 60 -16.89 17.17 12.46
CA SER A 60 -16.39 18.43 13.03
C SER A 60 -17.09 18.86 14.32
N VAL A 61 -18.34 18.45 14.57
CA VAL A 61 -19.08 18.75 15.80
C VAL A 61 -18.48 18.04 17.01
N TYR A 62 -17.84 16.88 16.80
CA TYR A 62 -17.26 16.04 17.86
C TYR A 62 -15.74 16.10 17.93
N ALA A 63 -15.10 16.74 16.95
CA ALA A 63 -13.64 16.74 16.81
C ALA A 63 -12.95 17.34 18.03
N GLN A 64 -11.84 16.72 18.45
CA GLN A 64 -10.97 17.17 19.55
C GLN A 64 -11.66 17.28 20.92
N GLN A 65 -12.79 16.60 21.11
CA GLN A 65 -13.47 16.43 22.41
C GLN A 65 -13.17 15.04 22.97
N CYS A 66 -12.00 14.92 23.60
CA CYS A 66 -11.39 13.65 23.94
C CYS A 66 -11.83 13.15 25.32
N ALA A 67 -11.82 11.84 25.52
CA ALA A 67 -12.10 11.22 26.81
C ALA A 67 -11.08 11.67 27.87
N PRO A 68 -11.50 11.85 29.14
CA PRO A 68 -10.60 12.18 30.25
C PRO A 68 -9.42 11.20 30.39
N GLU A 69 -9.67 9.93 30.12
CA GLU A 69 -8.71 8.82 30.24
C GLU A 69 -7.83 8.64 28.99
N ASN A 70 -8.06 9.40 27.90
CA ASN A 70 -7.27 9.30 26.68
C ASN A 70 -5.87 9.90 26.88
N SER A 71 -4.91 9.06 27.20
CA SER A 71 -3.51 9.44 27.46
C SER A 71 -2.78 10.04 26.26
N LEU A 72 -3.22 9.76 25.03
CA LEU A 72 -2.60 10.28 23.80
C LEU A 72 -3.09 11.69 23.46
N ALA A 73 -4.27 12.08 23.95
CA ALA A 73 -4.82 13.40 23.73
C ALA A 73 -4.13 14.46 24.62
N PRO A 74 -3.90 15.69 24.11
CA PRO A 74 -3.47 16.82 24.94
C PRO A 74 -4.45 17.05 26.09
N GLN A 75 -3.93 17.37 27.29
CA GLN A 75 -4.76 17.54 28.50
C GLN A 75 -5.90 18.56 28.30
N ALA A 76 -5.64 19.65 27.56
CA ALA A 76 -6.64 20.69 27.26
C ALA A 76 -7.82 20.19 26.41
N SER A 77 -7.65 19.11 25.65
CA SER A 77 -8.68 18.54 24.77
C SER A 77 -9.50 17.44 25.45
N ARG A 78 -9.16 17.03 26.68
CA ARG A 78 -9.81 15.95 27.44
C ARG A 78 -11.11 16.39 28.12
N VAL A 79 -12.01 16.98 27.33
CA VAL A 79 -13.29 17.58 27.76
C VAL A 79 -14.53 16.79 27.32
N GLY A 80 -14.32 15.68 26.61
CA GLY A 80 -15.38 14.85 26.04
C GLY A 80 -15.56 13.52 26.76
N SER A 81 -15.79 12.47 25.97
CA SER A 81 -15.92 11.09 26.48
C SER A 81 -15.58 10.09 25.39
N LEU A 82 -15.36 8.82 25.76
CA LEU A 82 -15.19 7.73 24.79
C LEU A 82 -16.38 7.65 23.81
N SER A 83 -17.60 7.97 24.27
CA SER A 83 -18.77 8.01 23.39
C SER A 83 -18.68 9.12 22.34
N VAL A 84 -18.15 10.29 22.70
CA VAL A 84 -17.97 11.41 21.76
C VAL A 84 -16.92 11.08 20.70
N GLU A 85 -15.81 10.44 21.09
CA GLU A 85 -14.80 9.97 20.14
C GLU A 85 -15.36 8.89 19.19
N LYS A 86 -16.23 7.99 19.68
CA LYS A 86 -16.94 7.03 18.82
C LYS A 86 -17.96 7.69 17.89
N GLN A 87 -18.65 8.74 18.34
CA GLN A 87 -19.55 9.53 17.48
C GLN A 87 -18.77 10.24 16.37
N TRP A 88 -17.64 10.86 16.72
CA TRP A 88 -16.71 11.43 15.74
C TRP A 88 -16.34 10.39 14.67
N MET A 89 -15.91 9.20 15.10
CA MET A 89 -15.47 8.13 14.19
C MET A 89 -16.59 7.65 13.27
N ARG A 90 -17.79 7.43 13.80
CA ARG A 90 -18.95 7.00 12.98
C ARG A 90 -19.33 8.06 11.94
N SER A 91 -19.31 9.33 12.32
CA SER A 91 -19.54 10.45 11.39
C SER A 91 -18.43 10.56 10.35
N TYR A 92 -17.16 10.39 10.76
CA TYR A 92 -16.04 10.42 9.82
C TYR A 92 -16.11 9.29 8.80
N PHE A 93 -16.51 8.08 9.21
CA PHE A 93 -16.77 6.98 8.28
C PHE A 93 -17.90 7.30 7.29
N ASP A 94 -18.98 7.97 7.73
CA ASP A 94 -20.04 8.40 6.81
C ASP A 94 -19.54 9.43 5.78
N GLU A 95 -18.61 10.29 6.18
CA GLU A 95 -18.06 11.36 5.33
C GLU A 95 -17.00 10.84 4.36
N ALA A 96 -16.02 10.08 4.86
CA ALA A 96 -14.75 9.84 4.18
C ALA A 96 -14.56 8.41 3.68
N TYR A 97 -15.17 7.40 4.30
CA TYR A 97 -14.91 6.00 3.96
C TYR A 97 -15.39 5.68 2.54
N LEU A 98 -14.58 4.97 1.75
CA LEU A 98 -14.89 4.61 0.37
C LEU A 98 -16.19 3.80 0.29
N TRP A 99 -16.36 2.87 1.24
CA TRP A 99 -17.53 2.00 1.35
C TRP A 99 -18.50 2.47 2.43
N ARG A 100 -18.73 3.79 2.53
CA ARG A 100 -19.64 4.40 3.53
C ARG A 100 -21.03 3.75 3.61
N ASP A 101 -21.54 3.29 2.46
CA ASP A 101 -22.87 2.68 2.36
C ASP A 101 -22.87 1.18 2.75
N GLU A 102 -21.69 0.60 3.04
CA GLU A 102 -21.51 -0.78 3.48
C GLU A 102 -21.10 -0.90 4.95
N VAL A 103 -21.01 0.24 5.67
CA VAL A 103 -20.72 0.25 7.11
C VAL A 103 -21.83 -0.53 7.84
N PRO A 104 -21.51 -1.58 8.60
CA PRO A 104 -22.51 -2.39 9.28
C PRO A 104 -23.25 -1.60 10.37
N VAL A 105 -24.42 -2.10 10.77
CA VAL A 105 -25.13 -1.57 11.94
C VAL A 105 -24.38 -2.03 13.19
N VAL A 106 -23.68 -1.09 13.84
CA VAL A 106 -22.89 -1.32 15.05
C VAL A 106 -23.58 -0.66 16.24
N ASN A 107 -23.75 -1.38 17.35
CA ASN A 107 -24.24 -0.81 18.60
C ASN A 107 -23.06 -0.18 19.37
N PRO A 108 -22.86 1.15 19.39
CA PRO A 108 -21.68 1.75 20.00
C PRO A 108 -21.54 1.49 21.51
N ALA A 109 -22.54 0.93 22.20
CA ALA A 109 -22.48 0.60 23.61
C ALA A 109 -21.95 -0.82 23.93
N GLU A 110 -21.61 -1.64 22.93
CA GLU A 110 -21.09 -2.99 23.20
C GLU A 110 -19.82 -2.96 24.06
N ALA A 111 -19.68 -3.97 24.92
CA ALA A 111 -18.60 -4.05 25.89
C ALA A 111 -17.22 -4.14 25.24
N SER A 112 -17.11 -4.74 24.04
CA SER A 112 -15.87 -4.93 23.29
C SER A 112 -15.15 -3.62 22.95
N TYR A 113 -15.86 -2.49 22.91
CA TYR A 113 -15.30 -1.16 22.62
C TYR A 113 -15.86 -0.06 23.53
N SER A 114 -16.18 -0.42 24.78
CA SER A 114 -16.71 0.53 25.78
C SER A 114 -15.89 0.53 27.08
N ASN A 115 -14.63 0.13 27.03
CA ASN A 115 -13.74 0.16 28.19
C ASN A 115 -13.02 1.51 28.30
N ALA A 116 -13.55 2.42 29.13
CA ALA A 116 -12.94 3.72 29.38
C ALA A 116 -11.55 3.63 30.06
N GLY A 117 -11.23 2.53 30.74
CA GLY A 117 -9.90 2.28 31.29
C GLY A 117 -8.85 1.95 30.23
N ASN A 118 -9.27 1.66 28.99
CA ASN A 118 -8.40 1.46 27.84
C ASN A 118 -9.05 2.07 26.59
N VAL A 119 -8.97 3.40 26.50
CA VAL A 119 -9.58 4.19 25.42
C VAL A 119 -9.06 3.77 24.06
N GLN A 120 -7.75 3.58 23.91
CA GLN A 120 -7.12 3.27 22.62
C GLN A 120 -7.60 1.92 22.07
N ALA A 121 -7.57 0.86 22.88
CA ALA A 121 -8.06 -0.45 22.44
C ALA A 121 -9.57 -0.42 22.13
N SER A 122 -10.34 0.36 22.89
CA SER A 122 -11.78 0.52 22.62
C SER A 122 -12.03 1.24 21.28
N LEU A 123 -11.27 2.28 20.96
CA LEU A 123 -11.40 3.00 19.69
C LEU A 123 -10.94 2.16 18.50
N GLU A 124 -9.84 1.41 18.64
CA GLU A 124 -9.36 0.47 17.61
C GLU A 124 -10.40 -0.63 17.34
N ALA A 125 -10.95 -1.24 18.39
CA ALA A 125 -12.01 -2.25 18.24
C ALA A 125 -13.31 -1.68 17.63
N TYR A 126 -13.66 -0.43 17.94
CA TYR A 126 -14.81 0.23 17.31
C TYR A 126 -14.54 0.57 15.84
N PHE A 127 -13.33 1.01 15.50
CA PHE A 127 -12.91 1.26 14.12
C PHE A 127 -13.04 0.00 13.27
N ASP A 128 -12.53 -1.12 13.76
CA ASP A 128 -12.61 -2.42 13.08
C ASP A 128 -14.07 -2.86 12.89
N ALA A 129 -14.93 -2.60 13.87
CA ALA A 129 -16.35 -2.91 13.78
C ALA A 129 -17.09 -2.09 12.70
N LEU A 130 -16.57 -0.93 12.30
CA LEU A 130 -17.16 -0.07 11.26
C LEU A 130 -16.72 -0.42 9.83
N LEU A 131 -15.71 -1.28 9.65
CA LEU A 131 -15.22 -1.65 8.32
C LEU A 131 -16.27 -2.46 7.54
N THR A 132 -16.23 -2.37 6.21
CA THR A 132 -17.11 -3.19 5.35
C THR A 132 -16.89 -4.69 5.61
N PRO A 133 -17.96 -5.48 5.82
CA PRO A 133 -17.85 -6.93 6.01
C PRO A 133 -17.61 -7.68 4.68
N ALA A 134 -17.63 -6.97 3.56
CA ALA A 134 -17.61 -7.58 2.24
C ALA A 134 -16.25 -8.17 1.87
N ARG A 135 -16.25 -9.06 0.88
CA ARG A 135 -15.07 -9.82 0.44
C ARG A 135 -14.74 -9.58 -1.03
N THR A 136 -13.47 -9.76 -1.39
CA THR A 136 -13.01 -9.79 -2.79
C THR A 136 -13.36 -11.11 -3.46
N ALA A 137 -13.09 -11.25 -4.76
CA ALA A 137 -13.35 -12.49 -5.50
C ALA A 137 -12.55 -13.68 -4.95
N SER A 138 -11.34 -13.44 -4.42
CA SER A 138 -10.56 -14.48 -3.73
C SER A 138 -11.07 -14.85 -2.33
N GLY A 139 -12.09 -14.16 -1.81
CA GLY A 139 -12.64 -14.37 -0.47
C GLY A 139 -11.89 -13.61 0.64
N ALA A 140 -10.86 -12.82 0.31
CA ALA A 140 -10.20 -11.94 1.27
C ALA A 140 -11.16 -10.83 1.75
N GLN A 141 -10.97 -10.32 2.98
CA GLN A 141 -11.65 -9.09 3.40
C GLN A 141 -11.33 -7.97 2.41
N ARG A 142 -12.38 -7.27 1.96
CA ARG A 142 -12.24 -6.19 0.99
C ARG A 142 -11.46 -5.03 1.60
N ASP A 143 -11.81 -4.67 2.82
CA ASP A 143 -11.00 -3.78 3.64
C ASP A 143 -10.20 -4.59 4.65
N ARG A 144 -8.93 -4.79 4.32
CA ARG A 144 -7.89 -5.35 5.20
C ARG A 144 -6.74 -4.37 5.39
N PHE A 145 -6.99 -3.09 5.08
CA PHE A 145 -5.97 -2.08 4.88
C PHE A 145 -6.23 -0.78 5.63
N SER A 146 -7.46 -0.55 6.08
CA SER A 146 -7.78 0.52 7.03
C SER A 146 -7.17 0.22 8.40
N PHE A 147 -6.64 1.24 9.07
CA PHE A 147 -6.04 1.09 10.39
C PHE A 147 -6.10 2.40 11.18
N THR A 148 -5.67 2.33 12.45
CA THR A 148 -5.42 3.49 13.30
C THR A 148 -3.99 3.46 13.84
N LEU A 149 -3.43 4.62 14.17
CA LEU A 149 -2.08 4.71 14.72
C LEU A 149 -1.99 5.96 15.62
N PRO A 150 -1.22 5.93 16.72
CA PRO A 150 -0.91 7.16 17.45
C PRO A 150 -0.30 8.21 16.50
N THR A 151 -0.77 9.45 16.55
CA THR A 151 -0.33 10.51 15.61
C THR A 151 1.17 10.74 15.67
N ALA A 152 1.76 10.72 16.88
CA ALA A 152 3.20 10.85 17.06
C ALA A 152 4.00 9.74 16.34
N LYS A 153 3.47 8.51 16.32
CA LYS A 153 4.10 7.38 15.62
C LYS A 153 3.94 7.52 14.10
N TRP A 154 2.76 7.95 13.62
CA TRP A 154 2.57 8.28 12.21
C TRP A 154 3.57 9.34 11.74
N ASP A 155 3.71 10.44 12.47
CA ASP A 155 4.65 11.51 12.13
C ASP A 155 6.11 11.03 12.14
N GLN A 156 6.51 10.23 13.14
CA GLN A 156 7.85 9.66 13.21
C GLN A 156 8.16 8.77 11.99
N GLU A 157 7.28 7.84 11.65
CA GLU A 157 7.54 6.87 10.57
C GLU A 157 7.47 7.48 9.17
N THR A 158 6.64 8.52 8.97
CA THR A 158 6.36 9.10 7.65
C THR A 158 7.14 10.36 7.33
N ARG A 159 7.41 11.21 8.33
CA ARG A 159 8.14 12.48 8.15
C ARG A 159 9.62 12.33 8.44
N ALA A 160 9.97 11.70 9.57
CA ALA A 160 11.36 11.50 9.93
C ALA A 160 11.99 10.32 9.17
N GLY A 161 11.16 9.39 8.66
CA GLY A 161 11.62 8.22 7.92
C GLY A 161 12.45 7.29 8.81
N VAL A 162 12.06 7.18 10.08
CA VAL A 162 12.70 6.31 11.07
C VAL A 162 11.66 5.36 11.66
N ASP A 163 12.04 4.10 11.83
CA ASP A 163 11.24 3.11 12.55
C ASP A 163 12.00 2.65 13.80
N ALA A 164 11.28 2.42 14.90
CA ALA A 164 11.86 1.75 16.06
C ALA A 164 12.07 0.27 15.76
N GLY A 165 13.29 -0.25 15.92
CA GLY A 165 13.56 -1.66 15.75
C GLY A 165 15.03 -2.03 15.64
N PHE A 166 15.28 -3.18 15.02
CA PHE A 166 16.63 -3.74 14.86
C PHE A 166 17.21 -3.53 13.46
N GLY A 167 16.40 -3.02 12.52
CA GLY A 167 16.77 -2.90 11.10
C GLY A 167 16.74 -4.23 10.37
N ILE A 168 15.80 -5.11 10.72
CA ILE A 168 15.58 -6.40 10.09
C ILE A 168 14.27 -6.35 9.32
N GLU A 169 14.32 -6.69 8.03
CA GLU A 169 13.13 -7.06 7.26
C GLU A 169 12.90 -8.56 7.45
N TRP A 170 11.74 -8.93 8.01
CA TRP A 170 11.38 -10.32 8.25
C TRP A 170 10.58 -10.93 7.10
N THR A 171 10.86 -12.18 6.79
CA THR A 171 10.02 -13.05 5.97
C THR A 171 9.77 -14.37 6.68
N MET A 172 8.69 -15.06 6.30
CA MET A 172 8.23 -16.29 6.95
C MET A 172 7.64 -17.23 5.90
N GLY A 173 8.08 -18.49 5.91
CA GLY A 173 7.61 -19.51 4.97
C GLY A 173 6.22 -20.06 5.30
N SER A 174 5.83 -20.06 6.58
CA SER A 174 4.53 -20.54 7.04
C SER A 174 4.04 -19.80 8.29
N ARG A 175 2.74 -19.52 8.38
CA ARG A 175 2.13 -18.90 9.58
C ARG A 175 2.14 -19.85 10.79
N THR A 176 2.12 -21.15 10.56
CA THR A 176 2.19 -22.17 11.61
C THR A 176 3.53 -22.92 11.55
N PRO A 177 4.00 -23.52 12.66
CA PRO A 177 5.24 -24.28 12.67
C PRO A 177 5.27 -25.44 11.66
N PRO A 178 6.41 -25.71 11.01
CA PRO A 178 7.64 -24.91 11.05
C PRO A 178 7.50 -23.61 10.24
N ARG A 179 7.70 -22.46 10.89
CA ARG A 179 7.43 -21.12 10.34
C ARG A 179 8.49 -20.64 9.36
N GLN A 180 9.74 -21.10 9.55
CA GLN A 180 10.90 -20.67 8.76
C GLN A 180 11.01 -19.14 8.71
N ILE A 181 11.07 -18.50 9.89
CA ILE A 181 11.24 -17.05 10.00
C ILE A 181 12.70 -16.71 9.64
N ARG A 182 12.89 -15.83 8.66
CA ARG A 182 14.21 -15.49 8.10
C ARG A 182 14.37 -14.00 7.90
N ILE A 183 15.62 -13.56 7.87
CA ILE A 183 16.01 -12.20 7.52
C ILE A 183 15.97 -12.06 5.99
N ALA A 184 15.08 -11.20 5.49
CA ALA A 184 14.97 -10.83 4.08
C ALA A 184 15.96 -9.70 3.73
N ALA A 185 16.16 -8.73 4.62
CA ALA A 185 17.13 -7.66 4.45
C ALA A 185 17.59 -7.13 5.81
N VAL A 186 18.76 -6.50 5.82
CA VAL A 186 19.30 -5.81 7.00
C VAL A 186 19.63 -4.38 6.60
N ALA A 187 19.06 -3.41 7.32
CA ALA A 187 19.35 -2.01 7.12
C ALA A 187 20.81 -1.70 7.51
N ALA A 188 21.49 -0.88 6.72
CA ALA A 188 22.85 -0.44 7.03
C ALA A 188 22.86 0.37 8.35
N ASN A 189 23.96 0.28 9.10
CA ASN A 189 24.15 1.00 10.37
C ASN A 189 23.06 0.72 11.43
N SER A 190 22.36 -0.41 11.34
CA SER A 190 21.34 -0.83 12.30
C SER A 190 21.92 -1.68 13.43
N PRO A 191 21.17 -1.90 14.53
CA PRO A 191 21.54 -2.90 15.54
C PRO A 191 21.86 -4.27 14.94
N ALA A 192 21.06 -4.75 13.98
CA ALA A 192 21.26 -6.04 13.33
C ALA A 192 22.52 -6.07 12.45
N SER A 193 22.79 -5.02 11.67
CA SER A 193 24.01 -4.97 10.85
C SER A 193 25.28 -4.94 11.71
N ARG A 194 25.26 -4.20 12.84
CA ARG A 194 26.37 -4.14 13.80
C ARG A 194 26.60 -5.49 14.49
N ALA A 195 25.56 -6.30 14.65
CA ALA A 195 25.64 -7.66 15.18
C ALA A 195 26.10 -8.70 14.14
N GLY A 196 26.38 -8.30 12.89
CA GLY A 196 26.82 -9.21 11.83
C GLY A 196 25.72 -10.13 11.28
N LEU A 197 24.45 -9.78 11.53
CA LEU A 197 23.31 -10.46 10.93
C LEU A 197 23.20 -10.10 9.45
N MET A 198 22.73 -11.04 8.63
CA MET A 198 22.61 -10.86 7.19
C MET A 198 21.32 -11.48 6.65
N ARG A 199 20.96 -11.06 5.43
CA ARG A 199 19.95 -11.72 4.61
C ARG A 199 20.23 -13.22 4.58
N GLY A 200 19.19 -14.03 4.79
CA GLY A 200 19.26 -15.48 4.80
C GLY A 200 19.39 -16.13 6.17
N ASP A 201 19.81 -15.40 7.20
CA ASP A 201 19.85 -15.91 8.58
C ASP A 201 18.44 -16.32 9.03
N THR A 202 18.34 -17.49 9.65
CA THR A 202 17.08 -18.11 10.08
C THR A 202 16.94 -18.01 11.59
N LEU A 203 15.83 -17.45 12.06
CA LEU A 203 15.56 -17.31 13.48
C LEU A 203 15.32 -18.68 14.12
N ALA A 204 16.08 -18.99 15.17
CA ALA A 204 15.89 -20.20 15.97
C ALA A 204 15.13 -19.89 17.26
N THR A 205 15.59 -18.91 18.05
CA THR A 205 14.95 -18.51 19.30
C THR A 205 15.04 -17.01 19.58
N VAL A 206 14.13 -16.52 20.43
CA VAL A 206 14.16 -15.20 21.06
C VAL A 206 13.92 -15.37 22.56
N ASN A 207 14.82 -14.87 23.41
CA ASN A 207 14.74 -15.02 24.87
C ASN A 207 14.52 -16.49 25.30
N GLY A 208 15.10 -17.44 24.55
CA GLY A 208 14.91 -18.88 24.76
C GLY A 208 13.61 -19.46 24.19
N VAL A 209 12.65 -18.64 23.76
CA VAL A 209 11.42 -19.08 23.10
C VAL A 209 11.72 -19.48 21.66
N SER A 210 11.30 -20.67 21.25
CA SER A 210 11.45 -21.15 19.87
C SER A 210 10.65 -20.30 18.87
N ALA A 211 11.23 -20.03 17.70
CA ALA A 211 10.53 -19.46 16.54
C ALA A 211 9.31 -20.31 16.11
N ASP A 212 9.32 -21.60 16.47
CA ASP A 212 8.27 -22.58 16.21
C ASP A 212 7.41 -22.89 17.45
N THR A 213 7.37 -21.99 18.44
CA THR A 213 6.46 -22.13 19.59
C THR A 213 4.99 -22.25 19.16
N ASN A 214 4.21 -23.03 19.89
CA ASN A 214 2.77 -23.20 19.72
C ASN A 214 1.96 -22.70 20.93
N ASP A 215 2.58 -22.03 21.88
CA ASP A 215 1.88 -21.46 23.03
C ASP A 215 1.68 -19.94 22.91
N SER A 216 0.60 -19.42 23.48
CA SER A 216 0.23 -18.00 23.34
C SER A 216 1.25 -17.05 23.97
N ALA A 217 1.90 -17.42 25.08
CA ALA A 217 2.89 -16.58 25.75
C ALA A 217 4.19 -16.48 24.93
N GLY A 218 4.59 -17.59 24.31
CA GLY A 218 5.70 -17.63 23.36
C GLY A 218 5.41 -16.77 22.12
N LEU A 219 4.18 -16.78 21.61
CA LEU A 219 3.79 -15.93 20.48
C LEU A 219 3.80 -14.43 20.83
N VAL A 220 3.41 -14.05 22.05
CA VAL A 220 3.56 -12.66 22.53
C VAL A 220 5.04 -12.28 22.53
N THR A 221 5.91 -13.13 23.09
CA THR A 221 7.36 -12.89 23.11
C THR A 221 7.94 -12.76 21.71
N LEU A 222 7.53 -13.61 20.76
CA LEU A 222 7.96 -13.50 19.37
C LEU A 222 7.46 -12.21 18.72
N ASN A 223 6.18 -11.84 18.90
CA ASN A 223 5.65 -10.62 18.31
C ASN A 223 6.36 -9.37 18.81
N ASP A 224 6.62 -9.29 20.11
CA ASP A 224 7.32 -8.15 20.74
C ASP A 224 8.75 -8.01 20.20
N ALA A 225 9.42 -9.13 19.88
CA ALA A 225 10.77 -9.15 19.36
C ALA A 225 10.84 -8.95 17.83
N LEU A 226 9.84 -9.40 17.08
CA LEU A 226 9.80 -9.24 15.63
C LEU A 226 9.33 -7.85 15.22
N SER A 227 8.52 -7.19 16.07
CA SER A 227 7.98 -5.85 15.85
C SER A 227 7.96 -5.06 17.17
N PRO A 228 9.14 -4.64 17.69
CA PRO A 228 9.20 -3.83 18.90
C PRO A 228 8.45 -2.50 18.71
N ASP A 229 7.67 -2.11 19.71
CA ASP A 229 6.80 -0.94 19.69
C ASP A 229 7.49 0.36 20.10
N ALA A 230 8.70 0.28 20.67
CA ALA A 230 9.49 1.39 21.15
C ALA A 230 11.01 1.12 21.06
N VAL A 231 11.79 2.18 21.17
CA VAL A 231 13.25 2.11 21.34
C VAL A 231 13.64 1.61 22.73
N GLY A 232 14.84 1.04 22.87
CA GLY A 232 15.38 0.57 24.16
C GLY A 232 14.88 -0.80 24.61
N LYS A 233 14.12 -1.53 23.80
CA LYS A 233 13.70 -2.90 24.08
C LYS A 233 14.85 -3.86 23.74
N SER A 234 15.22 -4.72 24.69
CA SER A 234 16.33 -5.66 24.52
C SER A 234 15.81 -7.10 24.42
N PHE A 235 16.34 -7.86 23.44
CA PHE A 235 16.04 -9.28 23.28
C PHE A 235 17.30 -10.05 22.92
N VAL A 236 17.40 -11.28 23.40
CA VAL A 236 18.47 -12.22 23.06
C VAL A 236 18.00 -13.12 21.95
N PHE A 237 18.58 -12.98 20.77
CA PHE A 237 18.25 -13.78 19.60
C PHE A 237 19.27 -14.89 19.39
N SER A 238 18.81 -16.02 18.88
CA SER A 238 19.63 -17.07 18.29
C SER A 238 19.23 -17.28 16.84
N PHE A 239 20.19 -17.19 15.94
CA PHE A 239 20.01 -17.43 14.51
C PHE A 239 20.86 -18.62 14.04
N THR A 240 20.53 -19.14 12.85
CA THR A 240 21.36 -20.10 12.12
C THR A 240 21.59 -19.59 10.70
N ARG A 241 22.81 -19.74 10.18
CA ARG A 241 23.19 -19.33 8.82
C ARG A 241 23.19 -20.52 7.86
N GLY A 242 23.13 -20.29 6.56
CA GLY A 242 23.22 -21.36 5.55
C GLY A 242 22.01 -22.30 5.56
N ASN A 243 20.81 -21.74 5.61
CA ASN A 243 19.53 -22.49 5.67
C ASN A 243 19.42 -23.44 6.88
N GLY A 244 19.91 -23.01 8.05
CA GLY A 244 19.83 -23.82 9.28
C GLY A 244 20.96 -24.83 9.48
N LEU A 245 21.92 -24.90 8.54
CA LEU A 245 23.05 -25.86 8.59
C LEU A 245 24.32 -25.28 9.20
N GLY A 246 24.40 -23.95 9.35
CA GLY A 246 25.52 -23.24 9.94
C GLY A 246 25.48 -23.19 11.46
N GLN A 247 26.58 -22.69 12.05
CA GLN A 247 26.68 -22.47 13.49
C GLN A 247 25.63 -21.47 14.00
N ALA A 248 25.23 -21.63 15.27
CA ALA A 248 24.34 -20.70 15.92
C ALA A 248 25.02 -19.33 16.10
N ILE A 249 24.29 -18.27 15.77
CA ILE A 249 24.69 -16.87 15.97
C ILE A 249 23.82 -16.33 17.10
N ASN A 250 24.40 -16.22 18.29
CA ASN A 250 23.72 -15.66 19.47
C ASN A 250 24.06 -14.18 19.61
N THR A 251 23.05 -13.33 19.69
CA THR A 251 23.24 -11.88 19.81
C THR A 251 22.17 -11.23 20.68
N SER A 252 22.56 -10.26 21.49
CA SER A 252 21.62 -9.38 22.18
C SER A 252 21.42 -8.14 21.32
N LEU A 253 20.18 -7.88 20.92
CA LEU A 253 19.84 -6.69 20.14
C LEU A 253 19.03 -5.73 21.01
N LEU A 254 19.40 -4.45 20.95
CA LEU A 254 18.66 -3.34 21.54
C LEU A 254 17.95 -2.57 20.42
N SER A 255 16.63 -2.36 20.55
CA SER A 255 15.87 -1.61 19.55
C SER A 255 16.30 -0.15 19.58
N ALA A 256 16.46 0.45 18.42
CA ALA A 256 16.87 1.84 18.24
C ALA A 256 16.05 2.46 17.11
N GLU A 257 16.18 3.77 16.92
CA GLU A 257 15.70 4.40 15.69
C GLU A 257 16.55 3.91 14.52
N VAL A 258 15.89 3.36 13.50
CA VAL A 258 16.52 2.88 12.28
C VAL A 258 16.03 3.74 11.12
N GLU A 259 16.98 4.43 10.48
CA GLU A 259 16.69 5.23 9.31
C GLU A 259 16.36 4.36 8.09
N LYS A 260 15.28 4.71 7.40
CA LYS A 260 14.91 4.10 6.12
C LYS A 260 15.81 4.64 5.01
N VAL A 261 16.38 3.72 4.23
CA VAL A 261 17.08 4.02 2.99
C VAL A 261 16.23 3.51 1.83
N PRO A 262 15.45 4.37 1.15
CA PRO A 262 14.52 3.94 0.12
C PRO A 262 15.16 3.21 -1.06
N VAL A 263 16.33 3.66 -1.53
CA VAL A 263 17.08 3.02 -2.62
C VAL A 263 18.41 2.48 -2.06
N PRO A 264 18.41 1.35 -1.33
CA PRO A 264 19.61 0.85 -0.66
C PRO A 264 20.65 0.28 -1.63
N LEU A 265 20.27 0.01 -2.88
CA LEU A 265 21.13 -0.57 -3.89
C LEU A 265 20.72 -0.12 -5.29
N SER A 266 21.66 0.42 -6.06
CA SER A 266 21.53 0.65 -7.49
C SER A 266 22.85 0.31 -8.20
N GLN A 267 22.78 -0.39 -9.33
CA GLN A 267 23.95 -0.80 -10.09
C GLN A 267 23.63 -1.06 -11.56
N VAL A 268 24.65 -1.03 -12.40
CA VAL A 268 24.56 -1.42 -13.81
C VAL A 268 25.14 -2.81 -13.97
N LEU A 269 24.33 -3.72 -14.51
CA LEU A 269 24.70 -5.09 -14.82
C LEU A 269 24.95 -5.21 -16.33
N THR A 270 25.76 -6.21 -16.70
CA THR A 270 25.94 -6.62 -18.10
C THR A 270 25.19 -7.94 -18.32
N GLY A 271 24.17 -7.91 -19.17
CA GLY A 271 23.44 -9.10 -19.57
C GLY A 271 24.31 -10.06 -20.39
N MET A 272 23.89 -11.32 -20.49
CA MET A 272 24.61 -12.33 -21.29
C MET A 272 24.64 -11.98 -22.79
N ASP A 273 23.75 -11.11 -23.25
CA ASP A 273 23.72 -10.53 -24.60
C ASP A 273 24.60 -9.28 -24.76
N GLY A 274 25.41 -8.93 -23.74
CA GLY A 274 26.31 -7.80 -23.73
C GLY A 274 25.65 -6.44 -23.48
N LYS A 275 24.31 -6.40 -23.32
CA LYS A 275 23.57 -5.16 -23.09
C LYS A 275 23.65 -4.72 -21.63
N ARG A 276 23.64 -3.41 -21.39
CA ARG A 276 23.62 -2.82 -20.05
C ARG A 276 22.19 -2.79 -19.49
N VAL A 277 22.05 -3.24 -18.24
CA VAL A 277 20.77 -3.33 -17.53
C VAL A 277 20.91 -2.57 -16.21
N GLY A 278 20.04 -1.59 -15.98
CA GLY A 278 19.92 -0.96 -14.67
C GLY A 278 19.24 -1.91 -13.70
N TYR A 279 19.75 -2.05 -12.49
CA TYR A 279 19.10 -2.77 -11.40
C TYR A 279 19.06 -1.88 -10.17
N MET A 280 17.88 -1.71 -9.57
CA MET A 280 17.75 -1.03 -8.29
C MET A 280 16.76 -1.72 -7.38
N VAL A 281 17.08 -1.73 -6.08
CA VAL A 281 16.12 -2.04 -5.02
C VAL A 281 15.49 -0.73 -4.60
N PHE A 282 14.16 -0.70 -4.56
CA PHE A 282 13.42 0.46 -4.07
C PHE A 282 12.40 -0.01 -3.04
N ASN A 283 12.63 0.30 -1.75
CA ASN A 283 11.93 -0.27 -0.61
C ASN A 283 10.76 0.57 -0.10
N ASP A 284 10.74 1.89 -0.31
CA ASP A 284 9.70 2.75 0.26
C ASP A 284 9.46 4.00 -0.60
N HIS A 285 8.21 4.32 -0.92
CA HIS A 285 7.83 5.55 -1.61
C HIS A 285 7.72 6.73 -0.62
N ILE A 286 8.81 7.10 0.04
CA ILE A 286 8.84 8.24 0.98
C ILE A 286 9.64 9.41 0.42
N ALA A 287 9.41 10.61 0.96
CA ALA A 287 10.06 11.86 0.54
C ALA A 287 11.59 11.74 0.37
N LYS A 288 12.28 11.06 1.31
CA LYS A 288 13.74 10.84 1.26
C LYS A 288 14.21 10.07 0.01
N GLY A 289 13.33 9.35 -0.67
CA GLY A 289 13.66 8.51 -1.81
C GLY A 289 13.87 9.26 -3.11
N GLU A 290 13.34 10.48 -3.26
CA GLU A 290 13.29 11.20 -4.54
C GLU A 290 14.67 11.52 -5.09
N ALA A 291 15.53 12.13 -4.27
CA ALA A 291 16.92 12.39 -4.65
C ALA A 291 17.69 11.10 -4.97
N GLN A 292 17.40 10.00 -4.27
CA GLN A 292 18.06 8.71 -4.49
C GLN A 292 17.63 8.07 -5.81
N LEU A 293 16.33 8.17 -6.17
CA LEU A 293 15.81 7.73 -7.46
C LEU A 293 16.39 8.56 -8.60
N ILE A 294 16.41 9.90 -8.47
CA ILE A 294 17.01 10.79 -9.47
C ILE A 294 18.48 10.44 -9.69
N ALA A 295 19.25 10.21 -8.62
CA ALA A 295 20.65 9.81 -8.72
C ALA A 295 20.83 8.46 -9.43
N ALA A 296 20.02 7.45 -9.08
CA ALA A 296 20.07 6.13 -9.72
C ALA A 296 19.73 6.20 -11.22
N ILE A 297 18.65 6.91 -11.59
CA ILE A 297 18.22 7.04 -12.98
C ILE A 297 19.23 7.85 -13.81
N ASN A 298 19.82 8.91 -13.25
CA ASN A 298 20.91 9.63 -13.91
C ASN A 298 22.12 8.72 -14.18
N SER A 299 22.52 7.90 -13.20
CA SER A 299 23.60 6.94 -13.37
C SER A 299 23.29 5.93 -14.49
N PHE A 300 22.07 5.41 -14.52
CA PHE A 300 21.62 4.49 -15.57
C PHE A 300 21.55 5.14 -16.96
N GLN A 301 21.09 6.38 -17.04
CA GLN A 301 21.06 7.15 -18.29
C GLN A 301 22.48 7.37 -18.83
N GLN A 302 23.41 7.81 -17.97
CA GLN A 302 24.82 8.00 -18.33
C GLN A 302 25.50 6.70 -18.75
N ALA A 303 25.13 5.59 -18.11
CA ALA A 303 25.61 4.26 -18.48
C ALA A 303 24.98 3.71 -19.76
N GLY A 304 23.96 4.37 -20.33
CA GLY A 304 23.27 3.92 -21.55
C GLY A 304 22.56 2.59 -21.35
N VAL A 305 21.88 2.38 -20.22
CA VAL A 305 21.12 1.14 -20.00
C VAL A 305 20.01 1.00 -21.03
N SER A 306 19.78 -0.24 -21.46
CA SER A 306 18.75 -0.57 -22.45
C SER A 306 17.49 -1.18 -21.84
N ASP A 307 17.58 -1.66 -20.60
CA ASP A 307 16.46 -2.18 -19.82
C ASP A 307 16.71 -1.87 -18.34
N LEU A 308 15.63 -1.91 -17.56
CA LEU A 308 15.63 -1.65 -16.13
C LEU A 308 14.91 -2.78 -15.39
N VAL A 309 15.50 -3.22 -14.29
CA VAL A 309 14.89 -4.08 -13.28
C VAL A 309 14.69 -3.24 -12.02
N VAL A 310 13.43 -3.07 -11.60
CA VAL A 310 13.05 -2.41 -10.34
C VAL A 310 12.60 -3.47 -9.36
N ASP A 311 13.36 -3.66 -8.30
CA ASP A 311 13.03 -4.60 -7.24
C ASP A 311 12.17 -3.93 -6.16
N LEU A 312 10.89 -4.27 -6.16
CA LEU A 312 9.85 -3.79 -5.23
C LEU A 312 9.39 -4.91 -4.29
N ARG A 313 10.14 -6.03 -4.17
CA ARG A 313 9.67 -7.23 -3.47
C ARG A 313 9.40 -6.99 -1.98
N TYR A 314 9.97 -5.95 -1.38
CA TYR A 314 9.74 -5.56 0.01
C TYR A 314 9.08 -4.18 0.16
N ASN A 315 8.60 -3.59 -0.93
CA ASN A 315 8.04 -2.23 -0.95
C ASN A 315 6.52 -2.24 -0.93
N GLY A 316 5.93 -1.95 0.22
CA GLY A 316 4.48 -1.88 0.35
C GLY A 316 3.87 -0.52 -0.04
N GLY A 317 4.66 0.40 -0.61
CA GLY A 317 4.15 1.63 -1.21
C GLY A 317 4.63 2.89 -0.49
N GLY A 318 3.74 3.88 -0.37
CA GLY A 318 3.96 5.21 0.20
C GLY A 318 3.24 6.30 -0.61
N LEU A 319 3.95 7.34 -1.01
CA LEU A 319 3.45 8.47 -1.77
C LEU A 319 3.13 8.09 -3.22
N LEU A 320 1.89 8.34 -3.67
CA LEU A 320 1.51 8.19 -5.08
C LEU A 320 2.28 9.15 -5.99
N PHE A 321 2.65 10.32 -5.45
CA PHE A 321 3.54 11.29 -6.10
C PHE A 321 4.86 10.64 -6.55
N MET A 322 5.54 9.96 -5.64
CA MET A 322 6.80 9.25 -5.92
C MET A 322 6.64 8.15 -6.98
N ALA A 323 5.50 7.44 -6.95
CA ALA A 323 5.23 6.38 -7.92
C ALA A 323 5.01 6.94 -9.34
N SER A 324 4.36 8.10 -9.46
CA SER A 324 4.14 8.72 -10.77
C SER A 324 5.41 9.33 -11.36
N GLU A 325 6.28 9.90 -10.51
CA GLU A 325 7.62 10.35 -10.91
C GLU A 325 8.49 9.19 -11.36
N LEU A 326 8.54 8.10 -10.60
CA LEU A 326 9.29 6.91 -11.00
C LEU A 326 8.77 6.35 -12.33
N ALA A 327 7.46 6.30 -12.52
CA ALA A 327 6.86 5.87 -13.78
C ALA A 327 7.27 6.79 -14.95
N TYR A 328 7.34 8.12 -14.75
CA TYR A 328 7.90 9.05 -15.72
C TYR A 328 9.39 8.79 -15.99
N MET A 329 10.20 8.62 -14.94
CA MET A 329 11.64 8.36 -15.07
C MET A 329 11.94 7.08 -15.87
N VAL A 330 11.05 6.08 -15.81
CA VAL A 330 11.14 4.87 -16.64
C VAL A 330 10.72 5.15 -18.08
N ALA A 331 9.50 5.65 -18.28
CA ALA A 331 8.84 5.67 -19.59
C ALA A 331 9.21 6.88 -20.45
N GLY A 332 9.58 7.99 -19.82
CA GLY A 332 9.85 9.27 -20.45
C GLY A 332 8.63 9.94 -21.07
N SER A 333 8.83 11.13 -21.63
CA SER A 333 7.74 11.97 -22.14
C SER A 333 7.04 11.39 -23.37
N ALA A 334 7.74 10.59 -24.18
CA ALA A 334 7.17 10.01 -25.40
C ALA A 334 5.93 9.15 -25.12
N GLN A 335 5.90 8.42 -24.00
CA GLN A 335 4.76 7.60 -23.59
C GLN A 335 3.81 8.29 -22.60
N THR A 336 4.31 9.28 -21.84
CA THR A 336 3.59 9.81 -20.69
C THR A 336 3.01 11.21 -20.88
N ALA A 337 3.42 11.95 -21.91
CA ALA A 337 2.94 13.31 -22.15
C ALA A 337 1.41 13.35 -22.31
N ASN A 338 0.77 14.24 -21.55
CA ASN A 338 -0.69 14.41 -21.48
C ASN A 338 -1.46 13.13 -21.11
N LYS A 339 -0.80 12.17 -20.45
CA LYS A 339 -1.44 10.98 -19.90
C LYS A 339 -1.63 11.12 -18.39
N ILE A 340 -2.64 10.43 -17.89
CA ILE A 340 -2.93 10.35 -16.47
C ILE A 340 -2.28 9.08 -15.92
N PHE A 341 -1.48 9.22 -14.88
CA PHE A 341 -0.92 8.09 -14.14
C PHE A 341 -2.03 7.34 -13.40
N GLU A 342 -2.80 8.09 -12.61
CA GLU A 342 -3.92 7.57 -11.83
C GLU A 342 -4.98 8.65 -11.60
N THR A 343 -6.26 8.29 -11.65
CA THR A 343 -7.37 9.10 -11.13
C THR A 343 -7.90 8.46 -9.85
N SER A 344 -7.85 9.20 -8.74
CA SER A 344 -8.48 8.83 -7.48
C SER A 344 -10.00 9.03 -7.56
N ARG A 345 -10.74 8.02 -7.11
CA ARG A 345 -12.20 7.96 -7.08
C ARG A 345 -12.69 7.79 -5.64
N TYR A 346 -13.25 8.86 -5.11
CA TYR A 346 -13.83 8.93 -3.77
C TYR A 346 -15.31 8.51 -3.77
N ASN A 347 -15.88 8.39 -2.56
CA ASN A 347 -17.28 8.07 -2.35
C ASN A 347 -18.25 9.16 -2.87
N SER A 348 -19.56 8.87 -2.80
CA SER A 348 -20.64 9.74 -3.27
C SER A 348 -20.69 11.13 -2.61
N ARG A 349 -20.25 11.28 -1.35
CA ARG A 349 -20.17 12.58 -0.66
C ARG A 349 -18.94 13.40 -1.04
N ARG A 350 -17.93 12.76 -1.61
CA ARG A 350 -16.61 13.33 -1.86
C ARG A 350 -16.20 13.31 -3.33
N GLN A 351 -17.16 13.21 -4.25
CA GLN A 351 -16.87 13.22 -5.71
C GLN A 351 -16.07 14.46 -6.16
N LYS A 352 -16.25 15.61 -5.51
CA LYS A 352 -15.49 16.84 -5.77
C LYS A 352 -14.01 16.75 -5.41
N ASP A 353 -13.63 15.76 -4.60
CA ASP A 353 -12.25 15.52 -4.17
C ASP A 353 -11.51 14.57 -5.13
N ASN A 354 -12.20 14.02 -6.15
CA ASN A 354 -11.57 13.23 -7.21
C ASN A 354 -10.42 14.03 -7.84
N PHE A 355 -9.26 13.38 -7.97
CA PHE A 355 -8.04 14.02 -8.43
C PHE A 355 -7.31 13.11 -9.42
N SER A 356 -6.70 13.70 -10.45
CA SER A 356 -5.90 12.97 -11.42
C SER A 356 -4.43 13.33 -11.28
N TYR A 357 -3.62 12.33 -10.96
CA TYR A 357 -2.17 12.40 -11.01
C TYR A 357 -1.69 12.32 -12.46
N ALA A 358 -0.92 13.30 -12.88
CA ALA A 358 -0.11 13.17 -14.09
C ALA A 358 1.10 12.28 -13.81
N PHE A 359 1.76 11.84 -14.87
CA PHE A 359 3.16 11.43 -14.80
C PHE A 359 3.99 12.70 -14.60
N PHE A 360 4.37 12.99 -13.35
CA PHE A 360 5.15 14.19 -13.05
C PHE A 360 6.53 14.08 -13.71
N ASN A 361 6.90 15.12 -14.44
CA ASN A 361 8.17 15.25 -15.15
C ASN A 361 9.13 16.23 -14.48
N GLN A 362 8.69 16.84 -13.39
CA GLN A 362 9.48 17.69 -12.52
C GLN A 362 9.42 17.08 -11.13
N SER A 363 10.59 17.04 -10.50
CA SER A 363 10.74 16.72 -9.09
C SER A 363 10.16 17.82 -8.22
N CYS A 364 9.89 17.47 -6.97
CA CYS A 364 9.59 18.38 -5.90
C CYS A 364 10.21 17.85 -4.61
N LEU A 365 11.53 18.06 -4.41
CA LEU A 365 12.24 17.51 -3.25
C LEU A 365 11.57 17.96 -1.95
N LEU A 366 10.92 17.01 -1.28
CA LEU A 366 10.11 17.28 -0.11
C LEU A 366 10.97 17.34 1.14
N ASP A 367 10.75 18.38 1.97
CA ASP A 367 11.25 18.37 3.34
C ASP A 367 10.42 17.44 4.24
N ALA A 368 10.79 17.34 5.53
CA ALA A 368 10.06 16.55 6.52
C ALA A 368 8.60 17.02 6.73
N ASN A 369 8.23 18.22 6.26
CA ASN A 369 6.88 18.76 6.33
C ASN A 369 6.10 18.59 5.03
N TYR A 370 6.63 17.84 4.05
CA TYR A 370 6.08 17.68 2.70
C TYR A 370 6.01 18.99 1.91
N LYS A 371 6.88 19.95 2.21
CA LYS A 371 7.01 21.17 1.43
C LYS A 371 8.03 20.97 0.32
N CYS A 372 7.68 21.42 -0.88
CA CYS A 372 8.60 21.48 -2.00
C CYS A 372 9.77 22.41 -1.68
N THR A 373 10.99 21.89 -1.71
CA THR A 373 12.21 22.69 -1.48
C THR A 373 13.01 22.92 -2.75
N LEU A 374 12.90 22.01 -3.73
CA LEU A 374 13.57 22.15 -5.02
C LEU A 374 12.75 21.47 -6.11
N GLU A 375 12.46 22.23 -7.17
CA GLU A 375 11.91 21.70 -8.42
C GLU A 375 13.00 21.63 -9.48
N GLN A 376 13.14 20.48 -10.11
CA GLN A 376 14.03 20.29 -11.27
C GLN A 376 13.45 19.24 -12.23
N PRO A 377 13.76 19.31 -13.55
CA PRO A 377 13.35 18.28 -14.49
C PRO A 377 13.83 16.89 -14.07
N LEU A 378 12.95 15.90 -14.14
CA LEU A 378 13.30 14.52 -13.84
C LEU A 378 14.09 13.88 -14.99
N PRO A 379 15.14 13.10 -14.71
CA PRO A 379 15.80 12.30 -15.74
C PRO A 379 14.87 11.21 -16.25
N SER A 380 15.06 10.73 -17.47
CA SER A 380 14.28 9.60 -17.97
C SER A 380 15.09 8.67 -18.87
N LEU A 381 14.73 7.38 -18.84
CA LEU A 381 15.36 6.33 -19.64
C LEU A 381 14.64 6.12 -20.98
N ASN A 382 13.42 6.64 -21.15
CA ASN A 382 12.58 6.47 -22.34
C ASN A 382 12.35 5.00 -22.72
N LEU A 383 12.20 4.13 -21.71
CA LEU A 383 12.00 2.69 -21.91
C LEU A 383 10.54 2.36 -22.21
N LYS A 384 10.33 1.45 -23.15
CA LYS A 384 9.01 0.89 -23.46
C LYS A 384 8.66 -0.34 -22.63
N ARG A 385 9.62 -0.84 -21.85
CA ARG A 385 9.49 -2.03 -21.01
C ARG A 385 10.27 -1.88 -19.71
N VAL A 386 9.73 -2.42 -18.62
CA VAL A 386 10.41 -2.52 -17.33
C VAL A 386 10.15 -3.89 -16.70
N TYR A 387 11.16 -4.43 -16.03
CA TYR A 387 11.03 -5.62 -15.19
C TYR A 387 10.79 -5.20 -13.75
N VAL A 388 9.80 -5.79 -13.11
CA VAL A 388 9.47 -5.54 -11.70
C VAL A 388 9.62 -6.83 -10.92
N LEU A 389 10.50 -6.83 -9.91
CA LEU A 389 10.56 -7.94 -8.96
C LEU A 389 9.56 -7.65 -7.83
N ALA A 390 8.64 -8.58 -7.60
CA ALA A 390 7.53 -8.36 -6.67
C ALA A 390 7.14 -9.63 -5.91
N GLN A 391 6.41 -9.45 -4.82
CA GLN A 391 5.74 -10.53 -4.08
C GLN A 391 4.61 -9.95 -3.23
N SER A 392 4.08 -10.72 -2.26
CA SER A 392 2.92 -10.32 -1.46
C SER A 392 3.14 -9.06 -0.62
N GLY A 393 4.39 -8.66 -0.38
CA GLY A 393 4.75 -7.40 0.25
C GLY A 393 4.73 -6.19 -0.68
N THR A 394 4.70 -6.39 -2.01
CA THR A 394 4.60 -5.32 -3.01
C THR A 394 3.17 -4.80 -3.02
N CYS A 395 2.97 -3.55 -2.60
CA CYS A 395 1.65 -3.06 -2.27
C CYS A 395 1.42 -1.61 -2.70
N SER A 396 0.17 -1.25 -2.95
CA SER A 396 -0.30 0.12 -2.98
C SER A 396 0.46 1.02 -3.97
N ALA A 397 1.22 2.05 -3.57
CA ALA A 397 1.96 2.89 -4.53
C ALA A 397 2.91 2.08 -5.47
N SER A 398 3.46 0.96 -5.00
CA SER A 398 4.23 0.02 -5.83
C SER A 398 3.36 -0.68 -6.89
N GLU A 399 2.11 -1.00 -6.56
CA GLU A 399 1.13 -1.54 -7.50
C GLU A 399 0.58 -0.45 -8.43
N ALA A 400 0.45 0.79 -7.96
CA ALA A 400 0.11 1.95 -8.78
C ALA A 400 1.20 2.21 -9.84
N PHE A 401 2.48 2.06 -9.51
CA PHE A 401 3.57 2.10 -10.48
C PHE A 401 3.38 1.07 -11.61
N ILE A 402 3.07 -0.19 -11.27
CA ILE A 402 2.74 -1.25 -12.23
C ILE A 402 1.50 -0.86 -13.06
N ASN A 403 0.44 -0.43 -12.39
CA ASN A 403 -0.86 -0.14 -13.02
C ASN A 403 -0.82 1.08 -13.95
N GLY A 404 -0.15 2.16 -13.53
CA GLY A 404 -0.01 3.41 -14.27
C GLY A 404 0.76 3.20 -15.56
N LEU A 405 1.90 2.49 -15.51
CA LEU A 405 2.70 2.15 -16.69
C LEU A 405 1.91 1.31 -17.71
N ARG A 406 1.17 0.28 -17.25
CA ARG A 406 0.28 -0.52 -18.11
C ARG A 406 -0.85 0.32 -18.73
N GLY A 407 -1.28 1.36 -18.02
CA GLY A 407 -2.26 2.34 -18.50
C GLY A 407 -1.80 3.12 -19.72
N VAL A 408 -0.48 3.29 -19.90
CA VAL A 408 0.12 4.05 -21.00
C VAL A 408 0.97 3.19 -21.95
N ASP A 409 0.63 1.90 -22.04
CA ASP A 409 1.23 0.95 -22.98
C ASP A 409 2.74 0.74 -22.78
N VAL A 410 3.24 0.93 -21.56
CA VAL A 410 4.57 0.45 -21.16
C VAL A 410 4.43 -1.01 -20.72
N GLU A 411 5.25 -1.87 -21.32
CA GLU A 411 5.25 -3.30 -21.01
C GLU A 411 5.89 -3.52 -19.62
N VAL A 412 5.09 -3.99 -18.66
CA VAL A 412 5.59 -4.39 -17.35
C VAL A 412 5.73 -5.90 -17.33
N ILE A 413 6.94 -6.40 -17.05
CA ILE A 413 7.22 -7.82 -16.83
C ILE A 413 7.35 -8.06 -15.32
N LEU A 414 6.44 -8.84 -14.74
CA LEU A 414 6.40 -9.13 -13.32
C LEU A 414 7.13 -10.45 -13.03
N ILE A 415 8.20 -10.39 -12.24
CA ILE A 415 8.96 -11.55 -11.81
C ILE A 415 8.79 -11.71 -10.31
N GLY A 416 8.53 -12.93 -9.86
CA GLY A 416 8.43 -13.24 -8.43
C GLY A 416 7.08 -13.82 -8.04
N GLY A 417 6.36 -13.15 -7.15
CA GLY A 417 5.07 -13.58 -6.64
C GLY A 417 3.94 -12.60 -6.93
N LYS A 418 2.74 -13.01 -6.51
CA LYS A 418 1.52 -12.18 -6.54
C LYS A 418 1.65 -10.97 -5.59
N THR A 419 1.22 -9.78 -6.02
CA THR A 419 1.25 -8.55 -5.20
C THR A 419 0.12 -8.50 -4.16
N CYS A 420 0.11 -7.52 -3.26
CA CYS A 420 -0.79 -7.48 -2.09
C CYS A 420 -2.29 -7.28 -2.44
N GLY A 421 -2.57 -6.56 -3.53
CA GLY A 421 -3.91 -6.17 -3.96
C GLY A 421 -4.51 -4.98 -3.22
N LYS A 422 -3.83 -3.83 -3.19
CA LYS A 422 -4.34 -2.58 -2.59
C LYS A 422 -4.43 -1.46 -3.64
N PRO A 423 -5.51 -1.40 -4.45
CA PRO A 423 -5.78 -0.27 -5.36
C PRO A 423 -6.30 0.98 -4.66
N TYR A 424 -6.18 1.03 -3.33
CA TYR A 424 -6.86 1.97 -2.47
C TYR A 424 -5.87 2.86 -1.75
N GLY A 425 -6.31 4.07 -1.43
CA GLY A 425 -5.56 5.00 -0.61
C GLY A 425 -6.43 5.76 0.38
N PHE A 426 -5.78 6.57 1.19
CA PHE A 426 -6.39 7.33 2.27
C PHE A 426 -5.66 8.65 2.51
N VAL A 427 -6.21 9.46 3.41
CA VAL A 427 -5.55 10.62 4.00
C VAL A 427 -5.57 10.45 5.51
N ALA A 428 -4.45 10.78 6.18
CA ALA A 428 -4.40 10.74 7.64
C ALA A 428 -5.39 11.76 8.22
N LYS A 429 -6.26 11.30 9.14
CA LYS A 429 -7.15 12.20 9.88
C LYS A 429 -6.91 12.10 11.38
N ASP A 430 -6.43 13.19 11.96
CA ASP A 430 -6.13 13.24 13.38
C ASP A 430 -7.37 13.57 14.21
N ASN A 431 -7.55 12.82 15.30
CA ASN A 431 -8.48 13.13 16.37
C ASN A 431 -7.95 12.57 17.70
N CYS A 432 -7.83 13.42 18.71
CA CYS A 432 -7.50 13.01 20.08
C CYS A 432 -6.19 12.20 20.23
N GLY A 433 -5.15 12.61 19.50
CA GLY A 433 -3.82 11.98 19.55
C GLY A 433 -3.69 10.67 18.76
N MET A 434 -4.75 10.28 18.05
CA MET A 434 -4.77 9.17 17.10
C MET A 434 -4.98 9.69 15.69
N SER A 435 -4.33 9.07 14.73
CA SER A 435 -4.57 9.23 13.30
C SER A 435 -5.38 8.04 12.78
N TYR A 436 -6.43 8.33 12.02
CA TYR A 436 -7.35 7.36 11.47
C TYR A 436 -7.17 7.28 9.95
N PHE A 437 -7.15 6.05 9.43
CA PHE A 437 -6.87 5.78 8.02
C PHE A 437 -7.94 4.85 7.43
N PRO A 438 -9.24 5.21 7.45
CA PRO A 438 -10.21 4.48 6.65
C PRO A 438 -9.82 4.63 5.17
N ILE A 439 -9.94 3.58 4.37
CA ILE A 439 -9.78 3.68 2.92
C ILE A 439 -10.76 4.75 2.38
N GLU A 440 -10.29 5.75 1.65
CA GLU A 440 -11.12 6.89 1.20
C GLU A 440 -11.36 6.92 -0.31
N PHE A 441 -10.43 6.37 -1.09
CA PHE A 441 -10.51 6.35 -2.55
C PHE A 441 -9.92 5.07 -3.15
N GLY A 442 -10.38 4.74 -4.36
CA GLY A 442 -9.73 3.78 -5.26
C GLY A 442 -9.05 4.49 -6.43
N GLY A 443 -7.98 3.92 -6.97
CA GLY A 443 -7.23 4.46 -8.11
C GLY A 443 -7.53 3.75 -9.43
N VAL A 444 -7.71 4.49 -10.53
CA VAL A 444 -7.80 3.94 -11.89
C VAL A 444 -6.74 4.56 -12.82
N ASN A 445 -6.09 3.76 -13.66
CA ASN A 445 -5.09 4.25 -14.60
C ASN A 445 -5.70 4.97 -15.83
N ALA A 446 -4.87 5.39 -16.78
CA ALA A 446 -5.30 6.06 -18.02
C ALA A 446 -6.33 5.27 -18.87
N LYS A 447 -6.41 3.95 -18.71
CA LYS A 447 -7.38 3.07 -19.38
C LYS A 447 -8.62 2.78 -18.53
N GLY A 448 -8.75 3.43 -17.38
CA GLY A 448 -9.85 3.24 -16.45
C GLY A 448 -9.76 1.95 -15.62
N PHE A 449 -8.62 1.23 -15.65
CA PHE A 449 -8.46 -0.01 -14.88
C PHE A 449 -7.89 0.28 -13.49
N GLY A 450 -8.56 -0.27 -12.47
CA GLY A 450 -8.19 -0.17 -11.05
C GLY A 450 -8.58 -1.38 -10.20
N ASP A 451 -9.22 -2.40 -10.80
CA ASP A 451 -9.74 -3.54 -10.06
C ASP A 451 -8.68 -4.64 -9.91
N TYR A 452 -7.67 -4.35 -9.10
CA TYR A 452 -6.63 -5.28 -8.67
C TYR A 452 -6.67 -5.48 -7.15
N SER A 453 -7.86 -5.50 -6.56
CA SER A 453 -8.08 -5.76 -5.12
C SER A 453 -7.60 -7.13 -4.64
N ASP A 454 -7.40 -8.06 -5.58
CA ASP A 454 -6.76 -9.33 -5.33
C ASP A 454 -5.26 -9.33 -5.67
N GLY A 455 -4.68 -8.28 -6.27
CA GLY A 455 -3.26 -8.18 -6.63
C GLY A 455 -2.93 -8.66 -8.04
N PHE A 456 -1.81 -8.16 -8.57
CA PHE A 456 -1.25 -8.58 -9.86
C PHE A 456 -0.56 -9.93 -9.75
N VAL A 457 -0.75 -10.76 -10.77
CA VAL A 457 -0.25 -12.15 -10.80
C VAL A 457 0.71 -12.32 -11.97
N PRO A 458 1.99 -12.67 -11.72
CA PRO A 458 2.93 -12.95 -12.80
C PRO A 458 2.52 -14.23 -13.54
N ALA A 459 2.61 -14.22 -14.87
CA ALA A 459 2.08 -15.27 -15.75
C ALA A 459 0.57 -15.54 -15.56
N GLY A 460 -0.16 -14.60 -14.96
CA GLY A 460 -1.60 -14.69 -14.75
C GLY A 460 -2.40 -14.37 -16.00
N SER A 461 -3.67 -14.79 -16.02
CA SER A 461 -4.65 -14.43 -17.04
C SER A 461 -5.55 -13.27 -16.57
N GLY A 462 -6.21 -12.61 -17.52
CA GLY A 462 -7.20 -11.57 -17.23
C GLY A 462 -6.59 -10.21 -16.86
N PRO A 463 -7.40 -9.27 -16.35
CA PRO A 463 -6.96 -7.87 -16.14
C PRO A 463 -5.81 -7.70 -15.13
N THR A 464 -5.75 -8.56 -14.12
CA THR A 464 -4.69 -8.60 -13.10
C THR A 464 -3.52 -9.52 -13.49
N GLY A 465 -3.65 -10.26 -14.58
CA GLY A 465 -2.55 -11.02 -15.17
C GLY A 465 -1.51 -10.08 -15.78
N VAL A 466 -0.25 -10.26 -15.38
CA VAL A 466 0.89 -9.51 -15.91
C VAL A 466 1.88 -10.51 -16.53
N PRO A 467 2.38 -10.27 -17.76
CA PRO A 467 3.44 -11.09 -18.35
C PRO A 467 4.63 -11.22 -17.39
N GLY A 468 5.29 -12.38 -17.38
CA GLY A 468 6.48 -12.63 -16.56
C GLY A 468 6.46 -14.00 -15.92
N CYS A 469 7.11 -14.15 -14.76
CA CYS A 469 7.48 -15.45 -14.21
C CYS A 469 7.20 -15.55 -12.72
N LEU A 470 6.60 -16.67 -12.31
CA LEU A 470 6.55 -17.06 -10.91
C LEU A 470 7.95 -17.50 -10.46
N VAL A 471 8.54 -16.82 -9.48
CA VAL A 471 9.88 -17.16 -8.97
C VAL A 471 9.89 -16.93 -7.46
N ALA A 472 10.36 -17.91 -6.69
CA ALA A 472 10.49 -17.74 -5.25
C ALA A 472 11.67 -16.82 -4.90
N ASP A 473 11.58 -16.15 -3.76
CA ASP A 473 12.64 -15.30 -3.24
C ASP A 473 13.84 -16.15 -2.80
N ASP A 474 15.03 -15.79 -3.28
CA ASP A 474 16.26 -16.48 -2.95
C ASP A 474 17.01 -15.74 -1.85
N LEU A 475 16.84 -16.23 -0.62
CA LEU A 475 17.50 -15.69 0.56
C LEU A 475 18.94 -16.22 0.73
N GLY A 476 19.42 -17.11 -0.13
CA GLY A 476 20.78 -17.64 -0.14
C GLY A 476 21.77 -16.74 -0.88
N ASN A 477 21.29 -15.93 -1.83
CA ASN A 477 22.08 -14.94 -2.55
C ASN A 477 21.75 -13.51 -2.10
N ALA A 478 22.75 -12.63 -2.18
CA ALA A 478 22.57 -11.21 -1.91
C ALA A 478 21.71 -10.55 -3.00
N LEU A 479 20.91 -9.56 -2.62
CA LEU A 479 20.18 -8.75 -3.60
C LEU A 479 21.17 -8.09 -4.56
N GLY A 480 20.85 -8.09 -5.85
CA GLY A 480 21.72 -7.57 -6.89
C GLY A 480 22.81 -8.53 -7.38
N ALA A 481 23.00 -9.68 -6.75
CA ALA A 481 23.84 -10.72 -7.34
C ALA A 481 23.13 -11.27 -8.60
N PRO A 482 23.81 -11.36 -9.76
CA PRO A 482 23.18 -11.89 -11.00
C PRO A 482 22.63 -13.31 -10.87
N GLN A 483 23.06 -14.06 -9.85
CA GLN A 483 22.62 -15.43 -9.55
C GLN A 483 21.41 -15.48 -8.59
N GLU A 484 21.02 -14.36 -7.96
CA GLU A 484 19.82 -14.31 -7.11
C GLU A 484 18.59 -14.63 -7.95
N ALA A 485 17.76 -15.58 -7.51
CA ALA A 485 16.77 -16.23 -8.37
C ALA A 485 15.82 -15.27 -9.11
N MET A 486 15.25 -14.25 -8.45
CA MET A 486 14.34 -13.33 -9.13
C MET A 486 15.09 -12.44 -10.13
N LEU A 487 16.26 -11.91 -9.77
CA LEU A 487 17.08 -11.11 -10.68
C LEU A 487 17.59 -11.95 -11.87
N ALA A 488 18.10 -13.15 -11.61
CA ALA A 488 18.56 -14.09 -12.64
C ALA A 488 17.44 -14.40 -13.64
N ALA A 489 16.21 -14.65 -13.15
CA ALA A 489 15.05 -14.89 -13.98
C ALA A 489 14.69 -13.67 -14.84
N ALA A 490 14.75 -12.45 -14.30
CA ALA A 490 14.52 -11.22 -15.06
C ALA A 490 15.56 -11.04 -16.17
N LEU A 491 16.85 -11.24 -15.84
CA LEU A 491 17.96 -11.13 -16.80
C LEU A 491 17.84 -12.17 -17.93
N GLN A 492 17.42 -13.39 -17.62
CA GLN A 492 17.20 -14.44 -18.61
C GLN A 492 15.97 -14.18 -19.46
N HIS A 493 14.82 -13.88 -18.85
CA HIS A 493 13.56 -13.62 -19.54
C HIS A 493 13.69 -12.45 -20.51
N ARG A 494 14.48 -11.44 -20.17
CA ARG A 494 14.82 -10.32 -21.06
C ARG A 494 15.40 -10.76 -22.41
N ILE A 495 16.17 -11.84 -22.43
CA ILE A 495 16.89 -12.32 -23.61
C ILE A 495 15.97 -13.16 -24.50
N ASN A 496 15.20 -14.08 -23.91
CA ASN A 496 14.47 -15.11 -24.67
C ASN A 496 12.98 -15.25 -24.34
N GLY A 497 12.45 -14.47 -23.39
CA GLY A 497 11.06 -14.55 -22.95
C GLY A 497 10.71 -15.84 -22.19
N VAL A 498 11.71 -16.62 -21.76
CA VAL A 498 11.48 -17.91 -21.12
C VAL A 498 11.61 -17.78 -19.60
N CYS A 499 10.60 -18.27 -18.88
CA CYS A 499 10.66 -18.39 -17.44
C CYS A 499 11.53 -19.58 -17.00
N PRO A 500 12.26 -19.46 -15.88
CA PRO A 500 12.97 -20.60 -15.32
C PRO A 500 11.98 -21.73 -15.01
N PRO A 501 12.41 -23.00 -15.08
CA PRO A 501 11.58 -24.12 -14.67
C PRO A 501 11.12 -23.89 -13.22
N GLN A 502 9.82 -24.00 -12.98
CA GLN A 502 9.29 -24.02 -11.62
C GLN A 502 9.96 -25.20 -10.90
N LEU A 503 10.77 -24.92 -9.87
CA LEU A 503 11.15 -25.98 -8.95
C LEU A 503 9.84 -26.51 -8.37
N ALA A 504 9.47 -27.75 -8.72
CA ALA A 504 8.41 -28.48 -8.02
C ALA A 504 8.71 -28.30 -6.53
N LYS A 505 7.72 -27.91 -5.71
CA LYS A 505 7.85 -27.67 -4.26
C LYS A 505 8.61 -28.83 -3.61
N GLY A 506 9.94 -28.72 -3.63
CA GLY A 506 10.88 -29.80 -3.41
C GLY A 506 11.38 -29.77 -1.99
N PHE A 507 10.45 -29.51 -1.07
CA PHE A 507 10.55 -29.89 0.32
C PHE A 507 9.12 -30.27 0.66
N SER A 508 8.90 -31.55 0.98
CA SER A 508 7.83 -31.89 1.90
C SER A 508 8.07 -31.05 3.15
N VAL A 509 7.41 -29.90 3.23
CA VAL A 509 7.05 -29.32 4.52
C VAL A 509 6.38 -30.49 5.22
N LYS A 510 7.01 -31.02 6.28
CA LYS A 510 6.32 -31.92 7.20
C LYS A 510 4.96 -31.28 7.41
N ARG A 511 3.91 -32.00 7.02
CA ARG A 511 2.51 -31.60 7.11
C ARG A 511 2.37 -30.69 8.32
N SER A 512 1.90 -29.45 8.09
CA SER A 512 1.56 -28.52 9.18
C SER A 512 0.92 -29.35 10.27
N ALA A 513 1.48 -29.33 11.49
CA ALA A 513 0.85 -30.03 12.59
C ALA A 513 -0.57 -29.45 12.69
N GLU A 514 -1.60 -30.29 12.45
CA GLU A 514 -2.98 -29.90 12.72
C GLU A 514 -3.03 -29.40 14.17
N GLY A 515 -3.40 -28.13 14.37
CA GLY A 515 -3.44 -27.48 15.68
C GLY A 515 -2.33 -26.47 16.01
N GLY A 516 -1.42 -26.15 15.08
CA GLY A 516 -0.42 -25.08 15.30
C GLY A 516 -1.05 -23.69 15.41
N VAL A 517 -0.63 -22.87 16.38
CA VAL A 517 -1.16 -21.51 16.56
C VAL A 517 -0.51 -20.57 15.52
N PRO A 518 -1.29 -19.83 14.71
CA PRO A 518 -0.73 -18.98 13.66
C PRO A 518 -0.01 -17.75 14.25
N LEU A 519 1.15 -17.44 13.68
CA LEU A 519 1.83 -16.15 13.84
C LEU A 519 1.51 -15.28 12.63
N GLU A 520 1.33 -13.98 12.86
CA GLU A 520 1.34 -12.96 11.81
C GLU A 520 2.55 -12.08 12.01
N LEU A 521 3.35 -11.90 10.94
CA LEU A 521 4.41 -10.90 10.98
C LEU A 521 3.76 -9.52 10.99
N LYS A 522 3.74 -8.89 12.15
CA LYS A 522 3.31 -7.50 12.28
C LYS A 522 4.27 -6.62 11.50
N ARG A 523 3.77 -6.02 10.43
CA ARG A 523 4.45 -4.94 9.71
C ARG A 523 3.72 -3.66 10.06
N SER A 524 4.44 -2.55 10.24
CA SER A 524 3.77 -1.27 10.41
C SER A 524 2.83 -1.07 9.22
N PRO A 525 1.54 -0.78 9.46
CA PRO A 525 0.61 -0.53 8.37
C PRO A 525 1.05 0.69 7.55
N VAL A 526 1.90 1.58 8.10
CA VAL A 526 2.58 2.68 7.39
C VAL A 526 3.31 2.21 6.13
N ARG A 527 3.82 0.98 6.13
CA ARG A 527 4.59 0.41 5.03
C ARG A 527 3.74 -0.14 3.89
N SER A 528 2.41 -0.24 4.01
CA SER A 528 1.53 -0.82 3.00
C SER A 528 0.51 0.19 2.43
N ASN A 529 0.96 1.36 1.97
CA ASN A 529 0.08 2.53 1.77
C ASN A 529 0.16 3.25 0.44
N ALA A 530 -0.92 3.99 0.14
CA ALA A 530 -1.00 5.00 -0.90
C ALA A 530 -1.67 6.20 -0.25
N PHE A 531 -0.95 7.31 -0.18
CA PHE A 531 -1.50 8.56 0.34
C PHE A 531 -1.11 9.75 -0.54
N HIS A 532 -1.98 10.75 -0.53
CA HIS A 532 -1.72 12.04 -1.16
C HIS A 532 -0.70 12.83 -0.33
N LEU A 533 0.03 13.74 -0.97
CA LEU A 533 0.74 14.78 -0.22
C LEU A 533 -0.27 15.55 0.64
N PRO A 534 0.04 15.81 1.93
CA PRO A 534 -0.77 16.72 2.74
C PRO A 534 -0.87 18.06 2.01
N ARG A 535 -2.10 18.54 1.81
CA ARG A 535 -2.35 19.86 1.18
C ARG A 535 -2.19 20.99 2.18
#